data_AF-A0A3G8ZCY2-F1
#
_entry.id   AF-A0A3G8ZCY2-F1
#
_cell.length_a   1.000
_cell.length_b   1.000
_cell.length_c   1.000
_cell.angle_alpha   90.00
_cell.angle_beta   90.00
_cell.angle_gamma   90.00
#
_symmetry.space_group_name_H-M   'P 1'
#
loop_
_entity.id
_entity.type
_entity.pdbx_description
1 polymer ?
#
loop_
_entity_poly.entity_id
_entity_poly.type
_entity_poly.pdbx_seq_one_letter_code
_entity_poly.pdbx_strand_id
1 'polypeptide(L)'
;MCLSVFGILFVAGRLVFSNAINRFGGINVAIVCLAVETLGLTIITLSSHPYFALIGAGITGLRFSLIFPALGVMAMKTVPSSNQGSALAGYGLFIDISLGITGPLIGSVADQFGLPYIFPLSVGIALLGLVLVYYLKVNQSKYPDKMINF
;
A
#
# COMPACT_ATOMS: atom_id res chain seq x y z
N MET A 1 -19.69 -18.14 8.88
CA MET A 1 -19.40 -18.46 7.46
C MET A 1 -18.46 -17.45 6.82
N CYS A 2 -18.76 -16.15 6.80
CA CYS A 2 -17.88 -15.13 6.20
C CYS A 2 -16.50 -15.01 6.87
N LEU A 3 -16.43 -15.13 8.21
CA LEU A 3 -15.17 -15.11 8.96
C LEU A 3 -14.27 -16.31 8.64
N SER A 4 -14.86 -17.48 8.37
CA SER A 4 -14.13 -18.70 8.02
C SER A 4 -13.57 -18.62 6.60
N VAL A 5 -14.35 -18.10 5.65
CA VAL A 5 -13.93 -17.87 4.26
C VAL A 5 -12.84 -16.79 4.19
N PHE A 6 -13.00 -15.69 4.94
CA PHE A 6 -11.97 -14.67 5.11
C PHE A 6 -10.69 -15.28 5.69
N GLY A 7 -10.78 -16.08 6.77
CA GLY A 7 -9.63 -16.75 7.38
C GLY A 7 -8.90 -17.70 6.43
N ILE A 8 -9.65 -18.50 5.64
CA ILE A 8 -9.08 -19.46 4.69
C ILE A 8 -8.39 -18.75 3.51
N LEU A 9 -9.03 -17.74 2.92
CA LEU A 9 -8.44 -16.94 1.84
C LEU A 9 -7.27 -16.08 2.32
N PHE A 10 -7.33 -15.56 3.53
CA PHE A 10 -6.24 -14.81 4.17
C PHE A 10 -5.01 -15.71 4.43
N VAL A 11 -5.22 -16.93 4.93
CA VAL A 11 -4.15 -17.91 5.15
C VAL A 11 -3.57 -18.43 3.82
N ALA A 12 -4.42 -18.71 2.83
CA ALA A 12 -3.98 -19.13 1.50
C ALA A 12 -3.20 -18.02 0.77
N GLY A 13 -3.66 -16.77 0.86
CA GLY A 13 -2.94 -15.60 0.36
C GLY A 13 -1.59 -15.41 1.04
N ARG A 14 -1.53 -15.63 2.37
CA ARG A 14 -0.25 -15.66 3.11
C ARG A 14 0.68 -16.76 2.65
N LEU A 15 0.20 -17.97 2.35
CA LEU A 15 1.04 -19.10 1.92
C LEU A 15 1.64 -18.91 0.52
N VAL A 16 0.87 -18.38 -0.43
CA VAL A 16 1.36 -18.10 -1.79
C VAL A 16 2.38 -16.94 -1.78
N PHE A 17 2.22 -15.95 -0.90
CA PHE A 17 3.08 -14.76 -0.86
C PHE A 17 4.20 -14.77 0.20
N SER A 18 4.18 -15.68 1.17
CA SER A 18 5.30 -15.89 2.13
C SER A 18 6.61 -16.21 1.39
N ASN A 19 6.51 -16.91 0.26
CA ASN A 19 7.66 -17.26 -0.58
C ASN A 19 8.12 -16.09 -1.49
N ALA A 20 7.23 -15.16 -1.85
CA ALA A 20 7.56 -13.99 -2.68
C ALA A 20 8.22 -12.86 -1.87
N ILE A 21 7.75 -12.61 -0.64
CA ILE A 21 8.34 -11.60 0.26
C ILE A 21 9.75 -12.03 0.74
N ASN A 22 9.96 -13.33 1.00
CA ASN A 22 11.29 -13.87 1.34
C ASN A 22 12.30 -13.82 0.17
N ARG A 23 11.82 -13.82 -1.09
CA ARG A 23 12.69 -13.92 -2.27
C ARG A 23 12.94 -12.59 -2.99
N PHE A 24 12.01 -11.63 -2.91
CA PHE A 24 12.12 -10.36 -3.62
C PHE A 24 12.36 -9.14 -2.72
N GLY A 25 12.23 -9.24 -1.39
CA GLY A 25 12.37 -8.10 -0.48
C GLY A 25 11.16 -7.15 -0.56
N GLY A 26 10.67 -6.66 0.57
CA GLY A 26 9.36 -6.01 0.58
C GLY A 26 9.33 -4.61 -0.06
N ILE A 27 10.47 -3.99 -0.36
CA ILE A 27 10.53 -2.79 -1.23
C ILE A 27 10.03 -3.11 -2.64
N ASN A 28 10.34 -4.29 -3.20
CA ASN A 28 9.84 -4.67 -4.52
C ASN A 28 8.32 -4.91 -4.50
N VAL A 29 7.79 -5.48 -3.41
CA VAL A 29 6.35 -5.68 -3.24
C VAL A 29 5.62 -4.34 -3.09
N ALA A 30 6.20 -3.38 -2.36
CA ALA A 30 5.68 -2.02 -2.24
C ALA A 30 5.62 -1.31 -3.60
N ILE A 31 6.66 -1.45 -4.43
CA ILE A 31 6.69 -0.90 -5.80
C ILE A 31 5.58 -1.51 -6.66
N VAL A 32 5.40 -2.84 -6.62
CA VAL A 32 4.33 -3.51 -7.39
C VAL A 32 2.95 -3.04 -6.92
N CYS A 33 2.72 -2.94 -5.62
CA CYS A 33 1.43 -2.45 -5.10
C CYS A 33 1.16 -0.99 -5.50
N LEU A 34 2.15 -0.11 -5.39
CA LEU A 34 2.03 1.30 -5.79
C LEU A 34 1.85 1.46 -7.31
N ALA A 35 2.50 0.61 -8.10
CA ALA A 35 2.30 0.59 -9.55
C ALA A 35 0.88 0.16 -9.92
N VAL A 36 0.37 -0.91 -9.29
CA VAL A 36 -1.02 -1.37 -9.47
C VAL A 36 -2.02 -0.29 -9.01
N GLU A 37 -1.75 0.43 -7.93
CA GLU A 37 -2.56 1.57 -7.49
C GLU A 37 -2.65 2.67 -8.53
N THR A 38 -1.47 3.08 -9.00
CA THR A 38 -1.35 4.18 -9.95
C THR A 38 -2.09 3.84 -11.23
N LEU A 39 -1.95 2.59 -11.71
CA LEU A 39 -2.71 2.09 -12.87
C LEU A 39 -4.22 2.12 -12.61
N GLY A 40 -4.69 1.60 -11.47
CA GLY A 40 -6.11 1.60 -11.10
C GLY A 40 -6.71 3.00 -11.04
N LEU A 41 -6.02 3.94 -10.39
CA LEU A 41 -6.46 5.34 -10.26
C LEU A 41 -6.40 6.10 -11.59
N THR A 42 -5.40 5.80 -12.44
CA THR A 42 -5.31 6.39 -13.78
C THR A 42 -6.48 5.94 -14.66
N ILE A 43 -6.85 4.66 -14.59
CA ILE A 43 -8.03 4.12 -15.30
C ILE A 43 -9.31 4.81 -14.82
N ILE A 44 -9.47 5.02 -13.52
CA ILE A 44 -10.64 5.74 -12.98
C ILE A 44 -10.65 7.20 -13.46
N THR A 45 -9.49 7.85 -13.49
CA THR A 45 -9.37 9.27 -13.87
C THR A 45 -9.70 9.49 -15.36
N LEU A 46 -9.31 8.57 -16.24
CA LEU A 46 -9.63 8.65 -17.68
C LEU A 46 -10.99 8.02 -18.03
N SER A 47 -11.63 7.34 -17.09
CA SER A 47 -12.90 6.64 -17.32
C SER A 47 -14.06 7.61 -17.46
N SER A 48 -14.54 7.81 -18.68
CA SER A 48 -15.80 8.53 -18.97
C SER A 48 -17.05 7.66 -18.75
N HIS A 49 -16.90 6.34 -18.55
CA HIS A 49 -18.00 5.38 -18.53
C HIS A 49 -17.96 4.51 -17.25
N PRO A 50 -19.05 4.42 -16.45
CA PRO A 50 -19.08 3.73 -15.15
C PRO A 50 -18.49 2.32 -15.09
N TYR A 51 -18.56 1.53 -16.16
CA TYR A 51 -17.96 0.19 -16.22
C TYR A 51 -16.43 0.20 -16.08
N PHE A 52 -15.75 1.19 -16.67
CA PHE A 52 -14.29 1.32 -16.56
C PHE A 52 -13.86 1.81 -15.18
N ALA A 53 -14.65 2.67 -14.55
CA ALA A 53 -14.43 3.09 -13.15
C ALA A 53 -14.55 1.89 -12.19
N LEU A 54 -15.49 0.97 -12.43
CA LEU A 54 -15.64 -0.27 -11.66
C LEU A 54 -14.41 -1.19 -11.76
N ILE A 55 -13.86 -1.34 -12.96
CA ILE A 55 -12.65 -2.14 -13.18
C ILE A 55 -11.45 -1.49 -12.47
N GLY A 56 -11.26 -0.18 -12.63
CA GLY A 56 -10.18 0.56 -11.96
C GLY A 56 -10.31 0.52 -10.43
N ALA A 57 -11.52 0.60 -9.89
CA ALA A 57 -11.80 0.44 -8.47
C ALA A 57 -11.49 -0.98 -7.97
N GLY A 58 -11.83 -2.02 -8.76
CA GLY A 58 -11.48 -3.41 -8.45
C GLY A 58 -9.97 -3.63 -8.38
N ILE A 59 -9.22 -3.09 -9.35
CA ILE A 59 -7.75 -3.14 -9.37
C ILE A 59 -7.15 -2.42 -8.16
N THR A 60 -7.68 -1.22 -7.84
CA THR A 60 -7.24 -0.44 -6.67
C THR A 60 -7.58 -1.15 -5.35
N GLY A 61 -8.71 -1.86 -5.27
CA GLY A 61 -9.12 -2.65 -4.10
C GLY A 61 -8.24 -3.88 -3.86
N LEU A 62 -7.76 -4.54 -4.92
CA LEU A 62 -6.83 -5.66 -4.81
C LEU A 62 -5.50 -5.25 -4.17
N ARG A 63 -5.04 -4.02 -4.41
CA ARG A 63 -3.83 -3.48 -3.76
C ARG A 63 -3.96 -3.46 -2.25
N PHE A 64 -5.08 -2.96 -1.70
CA PHE A 64 -5.24 -2.78 -0.25
C PHE A 64 -5.14 -4.12 0.50
N SER A 65 -5.67 -5.19 -0.11
CA SER A 65 -5.59 -6.55 0.45
C SER A 65 -4.16 -7.10 0.49
N LEU A 66 -3.29 -6.68 -0.44
CA LEU A 66 -1.93 -7.19 -0.60
C LEU A 66 -0.87 -6.32 0.12
N ILE A 67 -1.06 -5.00 0.20
CA ILE A 67 -0.05 -4.08 0.76
C ILE A 67 0.02 -4.14 2.28
N PHE A 68 -1.13 -4.32 2.95
CA PHE A 68 -1.21 -4.38 4.41
C PHE A 68 -0.40 -5.54 5.03
N PRO A 69 -0.55 -6.79 4.56
CA PRO A 69 0.28 -7.89 5.05
C PRO A 69 1.74 -7.78 4.59
N ALA A 70 2.02 -7.24 3.39
CA ALA A 70 3.38 -7.12 2.88
C ALA A 70 4.23 -6.11 3.67
N LEU A 71 3.69 -4.91 3.93
CA LEU A 71 4.36 -3.88 4.71
C LEU A 71 4.43 -4.25 6.20
N GLY A 72 3.38 -4.85 6.76
CA GLY A 72 3.37 -5.32 8.14
C GLY A 72 4.44 -6.38 8.41
N VAL A 73 4.62 -7.35 7.50
CA VAL A 73 5.68 -8.37 7.61
C VAL A 73 7.08 -7.75 7.45
N MET A 74 7.24 -6.73 6.60
CA MET A 74 8.50 -5.99 6.54
C MET A 74 8.81 -5.30 7.86
N ALA A 75 7.88 -4.53 8.42
CA ALA A 75 8.08 -3.79 9.67
C ALA A 75 8.49 -4.70 10.82
N MET A 76 7.89 -5.89 10.92
CA MET A 76 8.26 -6.89 11.93
C MET A 76 9.63 -7.53 11.69
N LYS A 77 10.08 -7.65 10.44
CA LYS A 77 11.40 -8.22 10.11
C LYS A 77 12.55 -7.25 10.36
N THR A 78 12.29 -5.95 10.44
CA THR A 78 13.31 -4.91 10.69
C THR A 78 13.66 -4.77 12.18
N VAL A 79 12.95 -5.46 13.09
CA VAL A 79 13.16 -5.35 14.54
C VAL A 79 13.33 -6.73 15.19
N PRO A 80 14.03 -6.83 16.33
CA PRO A 80 14.14 -8.08 17.10
C PRO A 80 12.78 -8.65 17.47
N SER A 81 12.67 -9.98 17.59
CA SER A 81 11.43 -10.70 17.90
C SER A 81 10.70 -10.19 19.16
N SER A 82 11.45 -9.67 20.15
CA SER A 82 10.88 -9.04 21.35
C SER A 82 10.10 -7.74 21.08
N ASN A 83 10.41 -7.03 19.99
CA ASN A 83 9.85 -5.70 19.69
C ASN A 83 8.89 -5.71 18.49
N GLN A 84 8.59 -6.88 17.92
CA GLN A 84 7.71 -7.02 16.75
C GLN A 84 6.28 -6.56 17.04
N GLY A 85 5.79 -6.77 18.27
CA GLY A 85 4.49 -6.25 18.71
C GLY A 85 4.42 -4.72 18.66
N SER A 86 5.46 -4.05 19.13
CA SER A 86 5.58 -2.58 19.10
C SER A 86 5.72 -2.03 17.68
N ALA A 87 6.49 -2.70 16.81
CA ALA A 87 6.62 -2.31 15.40
C ALA A 87 5.30 -2.46 14.64
N LEU A 88 4.55 -3.54 14.89
CA LEU A 88 3.23 -3.74 14.29
C LEU A 88 2.21 -2.74 14.82
N ALA A 89 2.24 -2.42 16.11
CA ALA A 89 1.39 -1.38 16.71
C ALA A 89 1.70 0.00 16.14
N GLY A 90 2.98 0.34 15.97
CA GLY A 90 3.41 1.58 15.31
C GLY A 90 2.93 1.66 13.87
N TYR A 91 3.10 0.58 13.09
CA TYR A 91 2.57 0.51 11.72
C TYR A 91 1.06 0.73 11.67
N GLY A 92 0.29 0.07 12.54
CA GLY A 92 -1.16 0.25 12.63
C GLY A 92 -1.56 1.70 12.93
N LEU A 93 -0.89 2.33 13.90
CA LEU A 93 -1.12 3.73 14.27
C LEU A 93 -0.90 4.68 13.08
N PHE A 94 0.16 4.49 12.30
CA PHE A 94 0.39 5.29 11.10
C PHE A 94 -0.71 5.10 10.04
N ILE A 95 -1.23 3.89 9.87
CA ILE A 95 -2.35 3.67 8.96
C ILE A 95 -3.61 4.38 9.46
N ASP A 96 -3.93 4.28 10.75
CA ASP A 96 -5.12 4.92 11.31
C ASP A 96 -5.03 6.45 11.20
N ILE A 97 -3.86 7.03 11.48
CA ILE A 97 -3.59 8.46 11.26
C ILE A 97 -3.74 8.82 9.77
N SER A 98 -3.20 8.01 8.87
CA SER A 98 -3.34 8.22 7.43
C SER A 98 -4.81 8.23 7.01
N LEU A 99 -5.61 7.27 7.49
CA LEU A 99 -7.05 7.20 7.19
C LEU A 99 -7.80 8.39 7.78
N GLY A 100 -7.46 8.77 9.02
CA GLY A 100 -8.03 9.93 9.70
C GLY A 100 -7.76 11.25 8.97
N ILE A 101 -6.56 11.42 8.39
CA ILE A 101 -6.18 12.61 7.62
C ILE A 101 -6.75 12.58 6.19
N THR A 102 -6.85 11.40 5.58
CA THR A 102 -7.36 11.23 4.20
C THR A 102 -8.79 11.73 4.06
N GLY A 103 -9.65 11.50 5.06
CA GLY A 103 -11.06 11.92 5.03
C GLY A 103 -11.23 13.43 4.85
N PRO A 104 -10.72 14.27 5.77
CA PRO A 104 -10.75 15.72 5.64
C PRO A 104 -10.06 16.24 4.37
N LEU A 105 -8.90 15.69 4.00
CA LEU A 105 -8.19 16.10 2.79
C LEU A 105 -9.04 15.91 1.53
N ILE A 106 -9.57 14.70 1.33
CA ILE A 106 -10.40 14.39 0.17
C ILE A 106 -11.72 15.17 0.22
N GLY A 107 -12.31 15.32 1.41
CA GLY A 107 -13.53 16.10 1.62
C GLY A 107 -13.35 17.58 1.25
N SER A 108 -12.27 18.21 1.70
CA SER A 108 -11.97 19.61 1.36
C SER A 108 -11.65 19.82 -0.12
N VAL A 109 -11.07 18.82 -0.80
CA VAL A 109 -10.85 18.85 -2.25
C VAL A 109 -12.18 18.70 -3.00
N ALA A 110 -13.05 17.81 -2.53
CA ALA A 110 -14.38 17.62 -3.09
C ALA A 110 -15.24 18.89 -2.97
N ASP A 111 -15.14 19.60 -1.86
CA ASP A 111 -15.89 20.83 -1.59
C ASP A 111 -15.42 22.02 -2.45
N GLN A 112 -14.09 22.19 -2.59
CA GLN A 112 -13.52 23.33 -3.33
C GLN A 112 -13.42 23.11 -4.85
N PHE A 113 -13.08 21.91 -5.30
CA PHE A 113 -12.79 21.61 -6.71
C PHE A 113 -13.85 20.70 -7.34
N GLY A 114 -14.62 19.95 -6.54
CA GLY A 114 -15.62 19.00 -6.99
C GLY A 114 -15.12 17.55 -7.04
N LEU A 115 -16.06 16.60 -7.07
CA LEU A 115 -15.78 15.16 -7.16
C LEU A 115 -14.80 14.73 -8.28
N PRO A 116 -14.83 15.30 -9.51
CA PRO A 116 -13.94 14.82 -10.57
C PRO A 116 -12.45 15.05 -10.30
N TYR A 117 -12.07 15.90 -9.34
CA TYR A 117 -10.66 16.19 -9.00
C TYR A 117 -10.08 15.26 -7.92
N ILE A 118 -10.91 14.46 -7.25
CA ILE A 118 -10.47 13.54 -6.20
C ILE A 118 -9.54 12.45 -6.75
N PHE A 119 -9.90 11.85 -7.89
CA PHE A 119 -9.11 10.77 -8.51
C PHE A 119 -7.79 11.25 -9.11
N PRO A 120 -7.73 12.36 -9.89
CA PRO A 120 -6.46 12.93 -10.35
C PRO A 120 -5.49 13.26 -9.20
N LEU A 121 -6.00 13.85 -8.11
CA LEU A 121 -5.19 14.16 -6.93
C LEU A 121 -4.64 12.88 -6.28
N SER A 122 -5.47 11.84 -6.19
CA SER A 122 -5.04 10.52 -5.68
C SER A 122 -3.97 9.87 -6.57
N VAL A 123 -4.05 10.02 -7.90
CA VAL A 123 -3.00 9.57 -8.84
C VAL A 123 -1.68 10.29 -8.52
N GLY A 124 -1.72 11.60 -8.30
CA GLY A 124 -0.54 12.39 -7.93
C GLY A 124 0.12 11.91 -6.63
N ILE A 125 -0.69 11.63 -5.60
CA ILE A 125 -0.19 11.11 -4.32
C ILE A 125 0.39 9.70 -4.48
N ALA A 126 -0.28 8.81 -5.23
CA ALA A 126 0.21 7.46 -5.49
C ALA A 126 1.55 7.47 -6.25
N LEU A 127 1.69 8.35 -7.24
CA LEU A 127 2.94 8.56 -7.98
C LEU A 127 4.07 9.06 -7.07
N LEU A 128 3.80 10.04 -6.20
CA LEU A 128 4.78 10.51 -5.22
C LEU A 128 5.25 9.37 -4.30
N GLY A 129 4.32 8.54 -3.83
CA GLY A 129 4.64 7.34 -3.05
C GLY A 129 5.52 6.36 -3.83
N LEU A 130 5.20 6.10 -5.11
CA LEU A 130 5.98 5.24 -5.98
C LEU A 130 7.41 5.77 -6.18
N VAL A 131 7.56 7.08 -6.44
CA VAL A 131 8.87 7.74 -6.58
C VAL A 131 9.67 7.65 -5.28
N LEU A 132 9.04 7.89 -4.12
CA LEU A 132 9.71 7.81 -2.82
C LEU A 132 10.23 6.39 -2.54
N VAL A 133 9.40 5.36 -2.76
CA VAL A 133 9.81 3.96 -2.56
C VAL A 133 10.90 3.57 -3.55
N TYR A 134 10.81 4.03 -4.81
CA TYR A 134 11.86 3.80 -5.80
C TYR A 134 13.17 4.49 -5.40
N TYR A 135 13.12 5.72 -4.90
CA TYR A 135 14.29 6.45 -4.40
C TYR A 135 14.92 5.72 -3.21
N LEU A 136 14.11 5.25 -2.25
CA LEU A 136 14.58 4.45 -1.13
C LEU A 136 15.24 3.14 -1.58
N LYS A 137 14.69 2.47 -2.60
CA LYS A 137 15.30 1.27 -3.20
C LYS A 137 16.71 1.56 -3.74
N VAL A 138 16.85 2.64 -4.50
CA VAL A 138 18.13 3.05 -5.09
C VAL A 138 19.13 3.44 -4.00
N ASN A 139 18.69 4.16 -2.96
CA ASN A 139 19.58 4.59 -1.88
C ASN A 139 20.00 3.44 -0.93
N GLN A 140 19.10 2.49 -0.64
CA GLN A 140 19.47 1.29 0.13
C GLN A 140 20.45 0.40 -0.63
N SER A 141 20.36 0.34 -1.96
CA SER A 141 21.37 -0.33 -2.80
C SER A 141 22.75 0.34 -2.74
N LYS A 142 22.83 1.60 -2.29
CA LYS A 142 24.06 2.40 -2.24
C LYS A 142 24.73 2.41 -0.85
N TYR A 143 24.03 1.97 0.21
CA TYR A 143 24.54 1.93 1.60
C TYR A 143 24.10 0.67 2.36
N PRO A 144 24.67 -0.51 2.06
CA PRO A 144 24.30 -1.77 2.72
C PRO A 144 24.71 -1.87 4.21
N ASP A 145 25.70 -1.12 4.67
CA ASP A 145 26.37 -1.36 5.97
C ASP A 145 25.87 -0.55 7.18
N LYS A 146 24.92 0.39 7.02
CA LYS A 146 24.48 1.26 8.14
C LYS A 146 23.25 0.76 8.93
N MET A 147 22.60 -0.34 8.51
CA MET A 147 21.39 -0.85 9.19
C MET A 147 21.60 -2.18 9.96
N ILE A 148 22.84 -2.64 10.11
CA ILE A 148 23.18 -3.82 10.94
C ILE A 148 23.67 -3.39 12.34
N ASN A 149 23.78 -2.09 12.61
CA ASN A 149 24.23 -1.55 13.91
C ASN A 149 23.18 -0.63 14.55
N PHE A 150 22.01 -1.18 14.85
CA PHE A 150 21.13 -0.69 15.91
C PHE A 150 20.76 -1.86 16.83
#